data_AF-A0A3Q2ZA16-F1
#
_entry.id   AF-A0A3Q2ZA16-F1
#
_cell.length_a   1.000
_cell.length_b   1.000
_cell.length_c   1.000
_cell.angle_alpha   90.00
_cell.angle_beta   90.00
_cell.angle_gamma   90.00
#
_symmetry.space_group_name_H-M   'P 1'
#
loop_
_entity.id
_entity.type
_entity.pdbx_description
1 polymer ?
#
loop_
_entity_poly.entity_id
_entity_poly.type
_entity_poly.pdbx_seq_one_letter_code
_entity_poly.pdbx_strand_id
1 'polypeptide(L)'
;MATPVRLLILLGDESAERMELSRVPDTVEELIEQVKNVCKLSGDIRLQYKDDDFGGTFVNLSATSMIKDLTTIKIIQAAPDIVLSFIESVPSDLSDLDTSLSSRNTDTDDTVILSHSSDSEGLRKEPWPKEFIIPPFSLETEGQLQRGNSEYAQNQTRLTPSSKMLSDILERLAEKIFSYKAYPTDADLSDVAEALTGKHPCLRQPDSFNESYGWKLKLKSKMSNYRTQLRSHGLSSELMVNTLKSKSREDATPFPAKNVKKARRGETNYYPQPSGDSPENLEKERASLLTEIKIRNNERTIREKMARTFQFRRQEIVDQKPTIDNLMERWPALFQMEEVHFLQLFVYLSP
;
A
#
# COMPACT_ATOMS: atom_id res chain seq x y z
N MET A 1 -38.13 15.05 -39.63
CA MET A 1 -38.42 14.85 -38.19
C MET A 1 -37.10 14.49 -37.52
N ALA A 2 -36.83 14.98 -36.31
CA ALA A 2 -35.62 14.61 -35.58
C ALA A 2 -35.70 13.14 -35.14
N THR A 3 -34.59 12.42 -35.18
CA THR A 3 -34.48 11.07 -34.61
C THR A 3 -34.32 11.18 -33.09
N PRO A 4 -35.13 10.49 -32.28
CA PRO A 4 -34.97 10.51 -30.82
C PRO A 4 -33.63 9.89 -30.43
N VAL A 5 -32.93 10.51 -29.48
CA VAL A 5 -31.63 10.05 -28.96
C VAL A 5 -31.86 9.29 -27.68
N ARG A 6 -31.50 8.01 -27.66
CA ARG A 6 -31.76 7.10 -26.53
C ARG A 6 -30.51 6.99 -25.68
N LEU A 7 -30.65 7.12 -24.36
CA LEU A 7 -29.54 7.14 -23.41
C LEU A 7 -29.73 6.07 -22.34
N LEU A 8 -28.63 5.49 -21.88
CA LEU A 8 -28.59 4.60 -20.72
C LEU A 8 -27.96 5.35 -19.55
N ILE A 9 -28.76 5.68 -18.55
CA ILE A 9 -28.35 6.40 -17.36
C ILE A 9 -27.97 5.39 -16.27
N LEU A 10 -26.81 5.55 -15.63
CA LEU A 10 -26.37 4.72 -14.51
C LEU A 10 -26.51 5.49 -13.19
N LEU A 11 -27.35 4.99 -12.30
CA LEU A 11 -27.65 5.54 -10.98
C LEU A 11 -26.85 4.78 -9.92
N GLY A 12 -25.55 5.10 -9.80
CA GLY A 12 -24.62 4.34 -8.97
C GLY A 12 -24.09 3.09 -9.68
N ASP A 13 -23.87 2.01 -8.92
CA ASP A 13 -23.22 0.78 -9.42
C ASP A 13 -24.19 -0.40 -9.66
N GLU A 14 -25.42 -0.33 -9.14
CA GLU A 14 -26.42 -1.41 -9.16
C GLU A 14 -27.72 -1.06 -9.93
N SER A 15 -27.87 0.18 -10.44
CA SER A 15 -29.11 0.64 -11.09
C SER A 15 -28.85 1.38 -12.41
N ALA A 16 -29.72 1.13 -13.40
CA ALA A 16 -29.68 1.79 -14.69
C ALA A 16 -31.09 2.04 -15.25
N GLU A 17 -31.29 3.21 -15.85
CA GLU A 17 -32.56 3.68 -16.41
C GLU A 17 -32.39 4.11 -17.88
N ARG A 18 -33.40 3.87 -18.72
CA ARG A 18 -33.39 4.31 -20.13
C ARG A 18 -34.16 5.61 -20.28
N MET A 19 -33.49 6.64 -20.80
CA MET A 19 -34.07 7.94 -21.14
C MET A 19 -34.14 8.08 -22.66
N GLU A 20 -35.16 8.77 -23.18
CA GLU A 20 -35.25 9.11 -24.60
C GLU A 20 -35.45 10.63 -24.77
N LEU A 21 -34.55 11.24 -25.53
CA LEU A 21 -34.53 12.67 -25.82
C LEU A 21 -35.14 12.95 -27.19
N SER A 22 -36.22 13.73 -27.23
CA SER A 22 -36.85 14.20 -28.49
C SER A 22 -35.94 15.13 -29.30
N ARG A 23 -35.00 15.80 -28.63
CA ARG A 23 -33.93 16.64 -29.17
C ARG A 23 -32.77 16.59 -28.16
N VAL A 24 -31.52 16.59 -28.63
CA VAL A 24 -30.37 16.80 -27.74
C VAL A 24 -30.38 18.26 -27.24
N PRO A 25 -30.30 18.51 -25.92
CA PRO A 25 -30.19 19.85 -25.34
C PRO A 25 -29.04 20.69 -25.91
N ASP A 26 -29.24 22.00 -25.99
CA ASP A 26 -28.20 22.92 -26.50
C ASP A 26 -27.12 23.23 -25.43
N THR A 27 -27.41 22.96 -24.16
CA THR A 27 -26.49 23.11 -23.03
C THR A 27 -26.44 21.86 -22.14
N VAL A 28 -25.36 21.70 -21.36
CA VAL A 28 -25.21 20.54 -20.44
C VAL A 28 -26.12 20.70 -19.22
N GLU A 29 -26.42 21.94 -18.85
CA GLU A 29 -27.29 22.34 -17.75
C GLU A 29 -28.76 21.93 -18.02
N GLU A 30 -29.26 22.18 -19.24
CA GLU A 30 -30.60 21.74 -19.67
C GLU A 30 -30.70 20.20 -19.62
N LEU A 31 -29.64 19.48 -20.03
CA LEU A 31 -29.60 18.02 -19.91
C LEU A 31 -29.58 17.56 -18.44
N ILE A 32 -28.82 18.25 -17.57
CA ILE A 32 -28.79 17.96 -16.13
C ILE A 32 -30.18 18.11 -15.52
N GLU A 33 -30.94 19.15 -15.86
CA GLU A 33 -32.31 19.32 -15.37
C GLU A 33 -33.26 18.22 -15.88
N GLN A 34 -33.19 17.87 -17.17
CA GLN A 34 -34.00 16.79 -17.73
C GLN A 34 -33.66 15.42 -17.08
N VAL A 35 -32.39 15.15 -16.80
CA VAL A 35 -31.95 13.94 -16.07
C VAL A 35 -32.39 13.97 -14.60
N LYS A 36 -32.25 15.10 -13.89
CA LYS A 36 -32.77 15.27 -12.51
C LYS A 36 -34.28 14.98 -12.47
N ASN A 37 -35.05 15.45 -13.45
CA ASN A 37 -36.50 15.27 -13.52
C ASN A 37 -36.91 13.80 -13.79
N VAL A 38 -36.33 13.16 -14.82
CA VAL A 38 -36.63 11.74 -15.16
C VAL A 38 -36.24 10.81 -14.01
N CYS A 39 -34.99 10.89 -13.54
CA CYS A 39 -34.46 10.02 -12.49
C CYS A 39 -34.87 10.45 -11.07
N LYS A 40 -35.70 11.50 -10.92
CA LYS A 40 -36.22 12.06 -9.66
C LYS A 40 -35.11 12.38 -8.62
N LEU A 41 -34.01 12.96 -9.09
CA LEU A 41 -32.84 13.25 -8.28
C LEU A 41 -32.91 14.66 -7.67
N SER A 42 -32.59 14.75 -6.38
CA SER A 42 -32.41 16.01 -5.65
C SER A 42 -30.93 16.29 -5.39
N GLY A 43 -30.61 17.57 -5.12
CA GLY A 43 -29.23 18.04 -5.01
C GLY A 43 -28.58 18.28 -6.38
N ASP A 44 -27.27 18.47 -6.40
CA ASP A 44 -26.50 18.67 -7.62
C ASP A 44 -25.83 17.40 -8.13
N ILE A 45 -25.81 17.27 -9.45
CA ILE A 45 -25.31 16.08 -10.14
C ILE A 45 -24.36 16.49 -11.26
N ARG A 46 -23.30 15.71 -11.43
CA ARG A 46 -22.37 15.78 -12.55
C ARG A 46 -22.57 14.56 -13.44
N LEU A 47 -22.67 14.79 -14.74
CA LEU A 47 -22.81 13.73 -15.74
C LEU A 47 -21.42 13.34 -16.28
N GLN A 48 -21.20 12.04 -16.43
CA GLN A 48 -20.07 11.48 -17.17
C GLN A 48 -20.58 10.61 -18.30
N TYR A 49 -20.09 10.77 -19.52
CA TYR A 49 -20.41 9.86 -20.62
C TYR A 49 -19.36 8.76 -20.72
N LYS A 50 -19.75 7.59 -21.24
CA LYS A 50 -18.81 6.55 -21.62
C LYS A 50 -18.16 6.92 -22.95
N ASP A 51 -16.84 7.06 -22.94
CA ASP A 51 -16.02 7.44 -24.09
C ASP A 51 -15.34 6.20 -24.69
N ASP A 52 -15.72 5.84 -25.91
CA ASP A 52 -15.20 4.67 -26.61
C ASP A 52 -13.79 4.90 -27.22
N ASP A 53 -13.40 6.15 -27.52
CA ASP A 53 -12.05 6.48 -28.00
C ASP A 53 -11.01 6.29 -26.88
N PHE A 54 -11.41 6.52 -25.63
CA PHE A 54 -10.65 6.17 -24.42
C PHE A 54 -11.02 4.77 -23.85
N GLY A 55 -11.36 3.82 -24.73
CA GLY A 55 -11.50 2.40 -24.39
C GLY A 55 -12.72 2.06 -23.52
N GLY A 56 -13.73 2.93 -23.50
CA GLY A 56 -14.93 2.80 -22.70
C GLY A 56 -14.84 3.40 -21.29
N THR A 57 -13.92 4.35 -21.08
CA THR A 57 -13.74 5.08 -19.81
C THR A 57 -14.86 6.10 -19.60
N PHE A 58 -15.28 6.34 -18.35
CA PHE A 58 -16.23 7.43 -18.04
C PHE A 58 -15.52 8.78 -17.93
N VAL A 59 -15.92 9.74 -18.77
CA VAL A 59 -15.33 11.08 -18.88
C VAL A 59 -16.39 12.14 -18.56
N ASN A 60 -16.01 13.22 -17.88
CA ASN A 60 -16.92 14.32 -17.55
C ASN A 60 -17.54 14.92 -18.83
N LEU A 61 -18.87 15.06 -18.86
CA LEU A 61 -19.58 15.65 -19.98
C LEU A 61 -19.44 17.19 -19.94
N SER A 62 -18.67 17.76 -20.86
CA SER A 62 -18.43 19.21 -20.98
C SER A 62 -19.18 19.89 -22.12
N ALA A 63 -19.74 19.12 -23.06
CA ALA A 63 -20.56 19.62 -24.16
C ALA A 63 -21.54 18.53 -24.63
N THR A 64 -22.76 18.92 -25.00
CA THR A 64 -23.80 17.98 -25.49
C THR A 64 -23.50 17.41 -26.88
N SER A 65 -22.54 17.99 -27.61
CA SER A 65 -22.05 17.49 -28.91
C SER A 65 -21.39 16.10 -28.85
N MET A 66 -21.00 15.64 -27.65
CA MET A 66 -20.45 14.28 -27.45
C MET A 66 -21.54 13.20 -27.34
N ILE A 67 -22.81 13.60 -27.21
CA ILE A 67 -23.94 12.71 -27.01
C ILE A 67 -24.41 12.15 -28.35
N LYS A 68 -24.45 10.82 -28.45
CA LYS A 68 -24.93 10.05 -29.60
C LYS A 68 -26.09 9.18 -29.16
N ASP A 69 -26.84 8.63 -30.12
CA ASP A 69 -27.81 7.58 -29.80
C ASP A 69 -27.09 6.36 -29.22
N LEU A 70 -27.67 5.79 -28.15
CA LEU A 70 -27.12 4.73 -27.30
C LEU A 70 -25.92 5.12 -26.40
N THR A 71 -25.58 6.41 -26.26
CA THR A 71 -24.57 6.84 -25.27
C THR A 71 -24.99 6.46 -23.84
N THR A 72 -24.05 5.87 -23.09
CA THR A 72 -24.20 5.59 -21.65
C THR A 72 -23.70 6.77 -20.83
N ILE A 73 -24.49 7.22 -19.85
CA ILE A 73 -24.16 8.33 -18.95
C ILE A 73 -24.19 7.84 -17.50
N LYS A 74 -23.08 7.97 -16.76
CA LYS A 74 -23.04 7.75 -15.30
C LYS A 74 -23.30 9.05 -14.56
N ILE A 75 -24.15 8.99 -13.55
CA ILE A 75 -24.44 10.10 -12.65
C ILE A 75 -23.50 10.04 -11.44
N ILE A 76 -22.90 11.18 -11.11
CA ILE A 76 -22.22 11.42 -9.84
C ILE A 76 -23.03 12.48 -9.09
N GLN A 77 -23.61 12.12 -7.95
CA GLN A 77 -24.18 13.10 -7.02
C GLN A 77 -23.06 13.86 -6.33
N ALA A 78 -23.15 15.19 -6.28
CA ALA A 78 -22.35 15.99 -5.37
C ALA A 78 -22.89 15.82 -3.94
N ALA A 79 -22.00 15.69 -2.95
CA ALA A 79 -22.42 15.78 -1.56
C ALA A 79 -22.95 17.20 -1.27
N PRO A 80 -24.01 17.37 -0.47
CA PRO A 80 -24.51 18.69 -0.13
C PRO A 80 -23.47 19.45 0.71
N ASP A 81 -23.19 20.70 0.33
CA ASP A 81 -22.34 21.58 1.13
C ASP A 81 -22.97 21.82 2.50
N ILE A 82 -22.28 21.38 3.55
CA ILE A 82 -22.63 21.70 4.93
C ILE A 82 -22.18 23.14 5.19
N VAL A 83 -23.04 24.10 4.86
CA VAL A 83 -22.82 25.52 5.12
C VAL A 83 -22.81 25.76 6.64
N LEU A 84 -21.62 25.72 7.24
CA LEU A 84 -21.42 26.05 8.66
C LEU A 84 -21.65 27.55 8.87
N SER A 85 -22.88 27.91 9.27
CA SER A 85 -23.22 29.27 9.68
C SER A 85 -22.55 29.60 11.02
N PHE A 86 -21.35 30.17 10.96
CA PHE A 86 -20.70 30.78 12.11
C PHE A 86 -21.55 31.94 12.64
N ILE A 87 -22.10 31.79 13.84
CA ILE A 87 -22.63 32.91 14.61
C ILE A 87 -21.44 33.56 15.31
N GLU A 88 -20.97 34.66 14.74
CA GLU A 88 -19.93 35.48 15.35
C GLU A 88 -20.47 36.18 16.61
N SER A 89 -19.66 36.24 17.67
CA SER A 89 -20.05 36.85 18.94
C SER A 89 -18.81 37.42 19.64
N VAL A 90 -18.33 38.54 19.11
CA VAL A 90 -17.35 39.42 19.78
C VAL A 90 -17.95 40.03 21.05
N PRO A 91 -17.10 40.30 22.04
CA PRO A 91 -16.98 41.67 22.50
C PRO A 91 -15.55 42.20 22.36
N SER A 92 -15.43 43.46 21.95
CA SER A 92 -14.17 44.21 21.96
C SER A 92 -13.75 44.59 23.38
N ASP A 93 -12.45 44.65 23.66
CA ASP A 93 -11.76 45.95 23.70
C ASP A 93 -10.23 45.81 23.90
N LEU A 94 -9.50 46.78 23.31
CA LEU A 94 -8.31 47.52 23.80
C LEU A 94 -7.21 46.79 24.62
N SER A 95 -5.90 46.99 24.40
CA SER A 95 -5.18 47.84 23.43
C SER A 95 -3.67 47.49 23.38
N ASP A 96 -2.91 48.26 22.59
CA ASP A 96 -1.47 48.56 22.70
C ASP A 96 -0.38 47.70 22.01
N LEU A 97 0.03 48.27 20.86
CA LEU A 97 1.41 48.65 20.50
C LEU A 97 2.38 47.60 19.90
N ASP A 98 2.52 47.69 18.58
CA ASP A 98 3.62 47.16 17.76
C ASP A 98 4.84 48.13 17.75
N THR A 99 5.95 47.72 17.14
CA THR A 99 7.18 48.46 16.70
C THR A 99 8.50 47.86 17.22
N SER A 100 8.81 46.66 16.73
CA SER A 100 10.02 46.30 15.92
C SER A 100 11.45 46.85 16.17
N LEU A 101 12.44 46.08 15.67
CA LEU A 101 13.87 46.40 15.44
C LEU A 101 14.79 46.41 16.69
N SER A 102 16.01 45.84 16.72
CA SER A 102 16.80 44.96 15.82
C SER A 102 17.94 44.28 16.66
N SER A 103 19.10 43.74 16.24
CA SER A 103 19.86 43.70 14.96
C SER A 103 21.08 42.72 15.02
N ARG A 104 21.50 42.23 13.83
CA ARG A 104 22.86 41.81 13.38
C ARG A 104 23.50 40.46 13.84
N ASN A 105 23.74 39.61 12.83
CA ASN A 105 24.98 38.87 12.40
C ASN A 105 25.87 38.15 13.46
N THR A 106 26.53 37.01 13.19
CA THR A 106 26.84 36.20 11.96
C THR A 106 26.27 34.76 12.11
N ASP A 107 26.31 33.81 11.16
CA ASP A 107 27.29 33.50 10.09
C ASP A 107 26.64 32.72 8.92
N THR A 108 27.37 32.49 7.82
CA THR A 108 26.84 31.92 6.56
C THR A 108 26.93 30.41 6.41
N ASP A 109 25.84 29.78 5.95
CA ASP A 109 25.92 28.76 4.88
C ASP A 109 24.60 28.72 4.09
N ASP A 110 24.67 28.68 2.75
CA ASP A 110 23.51 28.87 1.87
C ASP A 110 22.77 27.55 1.58
N THR A 111 21.68 27.31 2.32
CA THR A 111 20.62 26.39 1.85
C THR A 111 19.38 27.20 1.49
N VAL A 112 18.98 27.14 0.22
CA VAL A 112 17.77 27.82 -0.26
C VAL A 112 16.55 27.19 0.41
N ILE A 113 16.05 27.86 1.44
CA ILE A 113 14.77 27.52 2.07
C ILE A 113 13.69 27.77 1.03
N LEU A 114 13.24 26.70 0.37
CA LEU A 114 12.08 26.74 -0.52
C LEU A 114 10.89 27.29 0.28
N SER A 115 10.44 28.47 -0.11
CA SER A 115 9.32 29.16 0.54
C SER A 115 8.11 28.21 0.59
N HIS A 116 7.43 28.14 1.74
CA HIS A 116 6.26 27.29 1.91
C HIS A 116 5.14 27.72 0.96
N SER A 117 5.05 27.05 -0.19
CA SER A 117 3.93 27.17 -1.11
C SER A 117 2.70 26.50 -0.49
N SER A 118 1.79 27.30 0.07
CA SER A 118 0.60 26.83 0.78
C SER A 118 -0.44 26.10 -0.10
N ASP A 119 -0.24 26.05 -1.42
CA ASP A 119 -1.09 25.37 -2.41
C ASP A 119 -0.65 23.92 -2.72
N SER A 120 -0.06 23.24 -1.76
CA SER A 120 -0.01 21.77 -1.81
C SER A 120 -1.33 21.22 -1.29
N GLU A 121 -2.07 20.51 -2.15
CA GLU A 121 -3.23 19.65 -1.82
C GLU A 121 -2.81 18.43 -0.97
N GLY A 122 -2.13 18.70 0.14
CA GLY A 122 -1.66 17.71 1.10
C GLY A 122 -2.74 17.39 2.12
N LEU A 123 -2.97 16.09 2.35
CA LEU A 123 -3.83 15.56 3.41
C LEU A 123 -3.34 15.85 4.85
N ARG A 124 -2.36 16.77 5.01
CA ARG A 124 -1.75 17.13 6.28
C ARG A 124 -1.68 18.64 6.44
N LYS A 125 -2.48 19.16 7.37
CA LYS A 125 -2.57 20.59 7.71
C LYS A 125 -2.34 20.84 9.21
N GLU A 126 -2.13 19.79 10.01
CA GLU A 126 -2.02 19.84 11.46
C GLU A 126 -0.58 19.48 11.94
N PRO A 127 0.02 20.22 12.89
CA PRO A 127 1.25 19.79 13.56
C PRO A 127 0.96 18.63 14.53
N TRP A 128 2.00 17.89 14.94
CA TRP A 128 1.85 16.83 15.95
C TRP A 128 1.28 17.40 17.25
N PRO A 129 0.21 16.82 17.82
CA PRO A 129 -0.45 17.36 19.00
C PRO A 129 0.38 17.09 20.27
N LYS A 130 0.18 17.90 21.32
CA LYS A 130 0.78 17.67 22.65
C LYS A 130 0.18 16.47 23.37
N GLU A 131 -1.05 16.10 23.04
CA GLU A 131 -1.79 14.96 23.55
C GLU A 131 -2.58 14.35 22.38
N PHE A 132 -2.43 13.05 22.11
CA PHE A 132 -3.06 12.43 20.96
C PHE A 132 -4.51 12.02 21.25
N ILE A 133 -5.46 12.76 20.69
CA ILE A 133 -6.89 12.47 20.86
C ILE A 133 -7.28 11.23 20.03
N ILE A 134 -7.66 10.15 20.72
CA ILE A 134 -8.07 8.88 20.10
C ILE A 134 -9.45 9.05 19.41
N PRO A 135 -9.52 8.92 18.07
CA PRO A 135 -10.76 9.10 17.30
C PRO A 135 -11.83 8.05 17.69
N PRO A 136 -13.10 8.27 17.32
CA PRO A 136 -14.14 7.27 17.49
C PRO A 136 -13.89 6.06 16.56
N PHE A 137 -14.13 4.86 17.08
CA PHE A 137 -14.08 3.62 16.31
C PHE A 137 -15.43 3.31 15.64
N SER A 138 -15.65 2.09 15.13
CA SER A 138 -16.99 1.65 14.76
C SER A 138 -17.87 1.45 16.00
N LEU A 139 -19.20 1.55 15.85
CA LEU A 139 -20.18 1.37 16.93
C LEU A 139 -20.01 0.03 17.66
N GLU A 140 -19.66 -1.03 16.92
CA GLU A 140 -19.43 -2.38 17.45
C GLU A 140 -18.12 -2.46 18.26
N THR A 141 -17.08 -1.76 17.84
CA THR A 141 -15.81 -1.65 18.58
C THR A 141 -15.96 -0.79 19.84
N GLU A 142 -16.59 0.39 19.75
CA GLU A 142 -16.82 1.24 20.93
C GLU A 142 -17.69 0.52 21.98
N GLY A 143 -18.73 -0.20 21.56
CA GLY A 143 -19.55 -1.01 22.49
C GLY A 143 -18.77 -2.15 23.17
N GLN A 144 -17.82 -2.77 22.47
CA GLN A 144 -16.91 -3.77 23.06
C GLN A 144 -15.89 -3.10 24.01
N LEU A 145 -15.32 -1.95 23.64
CA LEU A 145 -14.37 -1.19 24.46
C LEU A 145 -15.02 -0.64 25.74
N GLN A 146 -16.25 -0.13 25.67
CA GLN A 146 -16.98 0.38 26.83
C GLN A 146 -17.31 -0.76 27.80
N ARG A 147 -17.69 -1.93 27.30
CA ARG A 147 -17.90 -3.13 28.11
C ARG A 147 -16.60 -3.62 28.75
N GLY A 148 -15.54 -3.78 27.96
CA GLY A 148 -14.23 -4.21 28.46
C GLY A 148 -13.66 -3.23 29.49
N ASN A 149 -13.78 -1.92 29.28
CA ASN A 149 -13.40 -0.91 30.29
C ASN A 149 -14.20 -1.06 31.59
N SER A 150 -15.50 -1.38 31.51
CA SER A 150 -16.35 -1.61 32.69
C SER A 150 -15.94 -2.89 33.45
N GLU A 151 -15.67 -3.98 32.73
CA GLU A 151 -15.19 -5.25 33.30
C GLU A 151 -13.79 -5.10 33.93
N TYR A 152 -12.90 -4.32 33.29
CA TYR A 152 -11.59 -3.96 33.82
C TYR A 152 -11.69 -3.10 35.08
N ALA A 153 -12.60 -2.12 35.12
CA ALA A 153 -12.81 -1.28 36.30
C ALA A 153 -13.35 -2.06 37.52
N GLN A 154 -14.10 -3.15 37.29
CA GLN A 154 -14.64 -4.00 38.35
C GLN A 154 -13.65 -5.07 38.82
N ASN A 155 -13.02 -5.79 37.90
CA ASN A 155 -12.29 -7.04 38.19
C ASN A 155 -10.85 -7.07 37.62
N GLN A 156 -10.37 -5.97 37.04
CA GLN A 156 -9.11 -5.90 36.27
C GLN A 156 -9.04 -6.87 35.07
N THR A 157 -10.18 -7.41 34.64
CA THR A 157 -10.31 -8.26 33.45
C THR A 157 -9.89 -7.49 32.19
N ARG A 158 -8.83 -7.97 31.52
CA ARG A 158 -8.31 -7.37 30.28
C ARG A 158 -9.05 -7.94 29.07
N LEU A 159 -9.39 -7.09 28.10
CA LEU A 159 -10.08 -7.46 26.88
C LEU A 159 -9.06 -7.89 25.81
N THR A 160 -9.20 -9.11 25.29
CA THR A 160 -8.44 -9.56 24.11
C THR A 160 -9.19 -9.15 22.84
N PRO A 161 -8.67 -8.22 22.00
CA PRO A 161 -9.40 -7.76 20.82
C PRO A 161 -9.57 -8.85 19.76
N SER A 162 -10.77 -8.96 19.18
CA SER A 162 -11.00 -9.80 18.01
C SER A 162 -10.27 -9.26 16.77
N SER A 163 -10.04 -10.09 15.75
CA SER A 163 -9.35 -9.69 14.52
C SER A 163 -10.03 -8.47 13.83
N LYS A 164 -11.37 -8.46 13.78
CA LYS A 164 -12.18 -7.37 13.23
C LYS A 164 -12.00 -6.08 14.05
N MET A 165 -12.18 -6.16 15.36
CA MET A 165 -12.01 -5.04 16.30
C MET A 165 -10.59 -4.45 16.22
N LEU A 166 -9.58 -5.31 16.11
CA LEU A 166 -8.19 -4.90 15.99
C LEU A 166 -7.91 -4.16 14.67
N SER A 167 -8.54 -4.55 13.55
CA SER A 167 -8.36 -3.85 12.27
C SER A 167 -8.99 -2.45 12.31
N ASP A 168 -10.22 -2.33 12.82
CA ASP A 168 -10.96 -1.05 12.96
C ASP A 168 -10.20 -0.06 13.88
N ILE A 169 -9.71 -0.52 15.03
CA ILE A 169 -8.84 0.29 15.91
C ILE A 169 -7.60 0.78 15.16
N LEU A 170 -6.89 -0.12 14.48
CA LEU A 170 -5.67 0.23 13.77
C LEU A 170 -5.91 1.08 12.51
N GLU A 171 -7.10 1.04 11.91
CA GLU A 171 -7.48 1.85 10.73
C GLU A 171 -7.74 3.29 11.12
N ARG A 172 -8.64 3.53 12.08
CA ARG A 172 -8.95 4.88 12.58
C ARG A 172 -7.72 5.57 13.17
N LEU A 173 -6.84 4.82 13.85
CA LEU A 173 -5.56 5.34 14.32
C LEU A 173 -4.59 5.61 13.19
N ALA A 174 -4.47 4.76 12.17
CA ALA A 174 -3.60 5.03 11.03
C ALA A 174 -4.03 6.26 10.24
N GLU A 175 -5.33 6.46 10.03
CA GLU A 175 -5.93 7.65 9.42
C GLU A 175 -5.59 8.91 10.21
N LYS A 176 -5.85 8.94 11.53
CA LYS A 176 -5.58 10.13 12.35
C LYS A 176 -4.09 10.37 12.64
N ILE A 177 -3.24 9.34 12.63
CA ILE A 177 -1.78 9.55 12.61
C ILE A 177 -1.36 10.19 11.27
N PHE A 178 -1.91 9.72 10.16
CA PHE A 178 -1.51 10.17 8.83
C PHE A 178 -1.82 11.65 8.57
N SER A 179 -2.89 12.22 9.15
CA SER A 179 -3.19 13.66 9.03
C SER A 179 -2.13 14.57 9.66
N TYR A 180 -1.34 14.05 10.62
CA TYR A 180 -0.19 14.73 11.20
C TYR A 180 1.13 14.35 10.53
N LYS A 181 1.39 13.05 10.35
CA LYS A 181 2.67 12.49 9.86
C LYS A 181 2.46 11.20 9.07
N ALA A 182 2.86 11.17 7.80
CA ALA A 182 2.94 9.92 7.05
C ALA A 182 4.06 8.98 7.56
N TYR A 183 5.15 9.56 8.06
CA TYR A 183 6.31 8.86 8.62
C TYR A 183 6.44 9.18 10.12
N PRO A 184 5.56 8.64 10.98
CA PRO A 184 5.67 8.83 12.42
C PRO A 184 6.94 8.14 12.96
N THR A 185 7.55 8.77 13.95
CA THR A 185 8.72 8.26 14.69
C THR A 185 8.31 7.20 15.72
N ASP A 186 9.28 6.56 16.37
CA ASP A 186 8.99 5.59 17.44
C ASP A 186 8.43 6.27 18.71
N ALA A 187 8.73 7.55 18.92
CA ALA A 187 8.12 8.40 19.95
C ALA A 187 6.65 8.69 19.61
N ASP A 188 6.35 9.20 18.42
CA ASP A 188 4.99 9.45 17.93
C ASP A 188 4.08 8.21 18.07
N LEU A 189 4.61 7.02 17.80
CA LEU A 189 3.89 5.75 17.93
C LEU A 189 3.80 5.23 19.38
N SER A 190 4.57 5.79 20.31
CA SER A 190 4.43 5.58 21.76
C SER A 190 3.30 6.45 22.30
N ASP A 191 3.29 7.75 21.98
CA ASP A 191 2.24 8.71 22.38
C ASP A 191 0.82 8.16 22.07
N VAL A 192 0.62 7.64 20.87
CA VAL A 192 -0.68 7.07 20.43
C VAL A 192 -1.02 5.78 21.18
N ALA A 193 -0.02 4.95 21.49
CA ALA A 193 -0.25 3.69 22.21
C ALA A 193 -0.59 3.96 23.69
N GLU A 194 0.03 4.96 24.30
CA GLU A 194 -0.23 5.41 25.66
C GLU A 194 -1.59 6.12 25.76
N ALA A 195 -1.94 6.99 24.81
CA ALA A 195 -3.28 7.58 24.71
C ALA A 195 -4.38 6.51 24.52
N LEU A 196 -4.13 5.48 23.69
CA LEU A 196 -5.07 4.37 23.46
C LEU A 196 -5.30 3.55 24.74
N THR A 197 -4.23 3.22 25.47
CA THR A 197 -4.30 2.42 26.72
C THR A 197 -4.64 3.26 27.96
N GLY A 198 -4.61 4.59 27.84
CA GLY A 198 -5.21 5.56 28.75
C GLY A 198 -6.73 5.62 28.60
N LYS A 199 -7.24 5.91 27.39
CA LYS A 199 -8.70 5.94 27.09
C LYS A 199 -9.35 4.56 27.26
N HIS A 200 -8.63 3.48 26.96
CA HIS A 200 -9.13 2.10 27.06
C HIS A 200 -8.19 1.19 27.88
N PRO A 201 -8.22 1.28 29.23
CA PRO A 201 -7.39 0.46 30.10
C PRO A 201 -7.55 -1.05 29.91
N CYS A 202 -8.72 -1.51 29.44
CA CYS A 202 -8.94 -2.93 29.13
C CYS A 202 -7.99 -3.50 28.05
N LEU A 203 -7.35 -2.64 27.24
CA LEU A 203 -6.42 -3.03 26.17
C LEU A 203 -4.95 -3.17 26.62
N ARG A 204 -4.64 -2.89 27.89
CA ARG A 204 -3.27 -2.92 28.44
C ARG A 204 -2.71 -4.36 28.44
N GLN A 205 -1.45 -4.53 28.04
CA GLN A 205 -0.80 -5.85 28.06
C GLN A 205 -0.36 -6.24 29.48
N PRO A 206 -0.44 -7.53 29.86
CA PRO A 206 -0.25 -7.96 31.25
C PRO A 206 1.22 -7.92 31.72
N ASP A 207 2.19 -7.99 30.81
CA ASP A 207 3.60 -8.11 31.15
C ASP A 207 4.46 -6.95 30.61
N SER A 208 5.46 -6.58 31.43
CA SER A 208 6.57 -5.65 31.19
C SER A 208 6.36 -4.15 31.50
N PHE A 209 7.50 -3.45 31.54
CA PHE A 209 7.74 -2.06 31.91
C PHE A 209 6.95 -0.99 31.11
N ASN A 210 6.28 -1.36 30.02
CA ASN A 210 5.37 -0.45 29.30
C ASN A 210 4.15 -1.24 28.76
N GLU A 211 2.99 -1.07 29.42
CA GLU A 211 1.72 -1.75 29.09
C GLU A 211 1.17 -1.45 27.68
N SER A 212 1.69 -0.42 27.01
CA SER A 212 1.30 0.00 25.66
C SER A 212 2.20 -0.53 24.54
N TYR A 213 3.37 -1.10 24.87
CA TYR A 213 4.43 -1.38 23.90
C TYR A 213 3.99 -2.27 22.72
N GLY A 214 3.17 -3.30 22.95
CA GLY A 214 2.63 -4.12 21.86
C GLY A 214 1.66 -3.38 20.93
N TRP A 215 0.99 -2.32 21.40
CA TRP A 215 0.20 -1.42 20.54
C TRP A 215 1.11 -0.57 19.65
N LYS A 216 2.22 -0.04 20.17
CA LYS A 216 3.25 0.62 19.33
C LYS A 216 3.73 -0.31 18.21
N LEU A 217 4.05 -1.57 18.51
CA LEU A 217 4.49 -2.53 17.48
C LEU A 217 3.41 -2.79 16.41
N LYS A 218 2.13 -2.92 16.82
CA LYS A 218 0.99 -3.08 15.91
C LYS A 218 0.81 -1.83 15.02
N LEU A 219 0.88 -0.63 15.58
CA LEU A 219 0.79 0.64 14.87
C LEU A 219 1.97 0.83 13.89
N LYS A 220 3.20 0.50 14.29
CA LYS A 220 4.40 0.53 13.44
C LYS A 220 4.25 -0.36 12.19
N SER A 221 3.67 -1.54 12.36
CA SER A 221 3.31 -2.43 11.25
C SER A 221 2.19 -1.84 10.39
N LYS A 222 1.08 -1.39 11.00
CA LYS A 222 -0.05 -0.79 10.28
C LYS A 222 0.36 0.43 9.46
N MET A 223 1.17 1.35 9.99
CA MET A 223 1.66 2.53 9.26
C MET A 223 2.60 2.18 8.11
N SER A 224 3.26 1.01 8.13
CA SER A 224 4.00 0.50 6.95
C SER A 224 3.06 0.02 5.85
N ASN A 225 2.00 -0.70 6.23
CA ASN A 225 0.99 -1.22 5.31
C ASN A 225 0.09 -0.10 4.75
N TYR A 226 -0.35 0.84 5.58
CA TYR A 226 -1.21 1.97 5.23
C TYR A 226 -0.52 2.91 4.21
N ARG A 227 0.75 3.29 4.45
CA ARG A 227 1.57 3.97 3.42
C ARG A 227 1.68 3.19 2.12
N THR A 228 1.67 1.85 2.17
CA THR A 228 1.74 1.01 0.97
C THR A 228 0.41 0.98 0.22
N GLN A 229 -0.71 0.95 0.94
CA GLN A 229 -2.07 1.07 0.41
C GLN A 229 -2.30 2.44 -0.26
N LEU A 230 -1.96 3.54 0.42
CA LEU A 230 -2.05 4.90 -0.16
C LEU A 230 -1.20 5.04 -1.43
N ARG A 231 0.01 4.45 -1.47
CA ARG A 231 0.85 4.38 -2.69
C ARG A 231 0.23 3.54 -3.82
N SER A 232 -0.53 2.50 -3.52
CA SER A 232 -1.21 1.72 -4.57
C SER A 232 -2.43 2.42 -5.17
N HIS A 233 -3.09 3.30 -4.40
CA HIS A 233 -4.25 4.09 -4.86
C HIS A 233 -3.88 5.50 -5.37
N GLY A 234 -2.64 5.95 -5.20
CA GLY A 234 -2.17 7.28 -5.64
C GLY A 234 -2.56 8.44 -4.72
N LEU A 235 -3.15 8.16 -3.56
CA LEU A 235 -3.79 9.14 -2.65
C LEU A 235 -2.79 10.04 -1.87
N SER A 236 -1.53 10.13 -2.29
CA SER A 236 -0.50 10.96 -1.63
C SER A 236 0.74 11.12 -2.52
N SER A 237 0.87 12.29 -3.16
CA SER A 237 1.98 12.67 -4.06
C SER A 237 3.36 12.45 -3.43
N GLU A 238 3.52 12.89 -2.18
CA GLU A 238 4.71 12.71 -1.34
C GLU A 238 5.17 11.24 -1.21
N LEU A 239 4.24 10.27 -1.10
CA LEU A 239 4.60 8.86 -1.01
C LEU A 239 4.98 8.28 -2.37
N MET A 240 4.58 8.95 -3.46
CA MET A 240 4.85 8.53 -4.84
C MET A 240 6.23 8.96 -5.33
N VAL A 241 6.87 10.00 -4.77
CA VAL A 241 8.18 10.55 -5.19
C VAL A 241 9.27 9.46 -5.37
N ASN A 242 9.28 8.47 -4.48
CA ASN A 242 10.26 7.37 -4.50
C ASN A 242 9.72 6.04 -5.08
N THR A 243 8.52 6.02 -5.65
CA THR A 243 8.00 4.81 -6.32
C THR A 243 8.61 4.62 -7.70
N LEU A 244 8.69 3.36 -8.14
CA LEU A 244 9.06 3.03 -9.54
C LEU A 244 7.89 3.24 -10.53
N LYS A 245 6.69 3.62 -10.06
CA LYS A 245 5.52 3.91 -10.90
C LYS A 245 5.45 5.37 -11.37
N SER A 246 6.01 6.30 -10.61
CA SER A 246 6.04 7.74 -10.93
C SER A 246 7.25 8.16 -11.78
N LYS A 247 8.10 7.21 -12.15
CA LYS A 247 9.35 7.42 -12.89
C LYS A 247 9.20 6.77 -14.26
N SER A 248 9.29 7.57 -15.33
CA SER A 248 8.82 7.17 -16.64
C SER A 248 9.64 6.04 -17.25
N ARG A 249 9.06 5.44 -18.30
CA ARG A 249 9.73 4.50 -19.19
C ARG A 249 10.61 5.23 -20.22
N GLU A 250 10.27 6.48 -20.57
CA GLU A 250 11.07 7.34 -21.46
C GLU A 250 12.21 8.09 -20.76
N ASP A 251 12.26 8.11 -19.41
CA ASP A 251 13.30 8.82 -18.66
C ASP A 251 14.70 8.32 -19.05
N ALA A 252 15.48 9.21 -19.69
CA ALA A 252 16.78 8.89 -20.28
C ALA A 252 17.88 8.50 -19.26
N THR A 253 17.61 8.62 -17.95
CA THR A 253 18.53 8.19 -16.89
C THR A 253 18.12 6.82 -16.32
N PRO A 254 19.01 5.81 -16.35
CA PRO A 254 18.76 4.52 -15.70
C PRO A 254 18.73 4.66 -14.17
N PHE A 255 17.56 4.93 -13.59
CA PHE A 255 17.41 4.98 -12.12
C PHE A 255 17.95 3.70 -11.47
N PRO A 256 18.89 3.77 -10.51
CA PRO A 256 19.52 2.57 -9.93
C PRO A 256 18.52 1.54 -9.38
N ALA A 257 17.39 2.02 -8.84
CA ALA A 257 16.31 1.19 -8.34
C ALA A 257 15.58 0.35 -9.41
N LYS A 258 15.71 0.64 -10.72
CA LYS A 258 15.22 -0.24 -11.80
C LYS A 258 16.00 -1.57 -11.88
N ASN A 259 17.26 -1.58 -11.44
CA ASN A 259 18.13 -2.77 -11.46
C ASN A 259 18.06 -3.62 -10.18
N VAL A 260 17.53 -3.07 -9.08
CA VAL A 260 17.38 -3.79 -7.81
C VAL A 260 16.18 -4.75 -7.87
N LYS A 261 16.45 -6.01 -8.23
CA LYS A 261 15.47 -7.09 -8.08
C LYS A 261 15.03 -7.17 -6.61
N LYS A 262 13.73 -7.13 -6.35
CA LYS A 262 13.19 -7.47 -5.02
C LYS A 262 13.50 -8.94 -4.75
N ALA A 263 14.17 -9.23 -3.63
CA ALA A 263 14.36 -10.60 -3.17
C ALA A 263 13.00 -11.30 -3.05
N ARG A 264 12.81 -12.42 -3.75
CA ARG A 264 11.57 -13.20 -3.59
C ARG A 264 11.64 -14.00 -2.29
N ARG A 265 10.49 -14.16 -1.65
CA ARG A 265 10.34 -14.96 -0.44
C ARG A 265 10.69 -16.42 -0.78
N GLY A 266 11.81 -16.91 -0.27
CA GLY A 266 12.36 -18.24 -0.59
C GLY A 266 13.62 -18.26 -1.48
N GLU A 267 14.04 -17.13 -2.07
CA GLU A 267 15.31 -17.05 -2.83
C GLU A 267 16.54 -16.92 -1.90
N THR A 268 16.68 -17.85 -0.95
CA THR A 268 17.86 -17.95 -0.11
C THR A 268 19.00 -18.56 -0.92
N ASN A 269 19.88 -17.72 -1.47
CA ASN A 269 21.09 -18.15 -2.19
C ASN A 269 22.18 -18.70 -1.24
N TYR A 270 21.79 -19.54 -0.28
CA TYR A 270 22.67 -20.16 0.71
C TYR A 270 23.60 -21.18 0.05
N TYR A 271 24.87 -20.81 -0.10
CA TYR A 271 25.94 -21.77 -0.34
C TYR A 271 26.23 -22.47 1.00
N PRO A 272 26.29 -23.81 1.06
CA PRO A 272 26.84 -24.52 2.20
C PRO A 272 28.26 -24.02 2.55
N GLN A 273 28.70 -24.24 3.79
CA GLN A 273 30.09 -23.98 4.16
C GLN A 273 31.04 -24.78 3.26
N PRO A 274 32.22 -24.23 2.91
CA PRO A 274 33.27 -24.96 2.19
C PRO A 274 33.58 -26.29 2.87
N SER A 275 33.40 -27.39 2.13
CA SER A 275 34.21 -28.58 2.42
C SER A 275 35.68 -28.21 2.22
N GLY A 276 36.59 -28.80 3.01
CA GLY A 276 38.01 -28.44 3.02
C GLY A 276 38.80 -28.86 1.77
N ASP A 277 38.10 -29.17 0.68
CA ASP A 277 38.65 -29.71 -0.56
C ASP A 277 39.11 -28.58 -1.49
N SER A 278 40.22 -28.79 -2.20
CA SER A 278 40.63 -27.86 -3.26
C SER A 278 39.66 -27.95 -4.46
N PRO A 279 39.46 -26.85 -5.21
CA PRO A 279 38.63 -26.88 -6.43
C PRO A 279 39.14 -27.90 -7.46
N GLU A 280 40.44 -28.15 -7.51
CA GLU A 280 41.03 -29.22 -8.33
C GLU A 280 40.56 -30.62 -7.92
N ASN A 281 40.37 -30.88 -6.62
CA ASN A 281 39.90 -32.17 -6.14
C ASN A 281 38.39 -32.35 -6.39
N LEU A 282 37.63 -31.27 -6.27
CA LEU A 282 36.20 -31.26 -6.60
C LEU A 282 35.97 -31.46 -8.11
N GLU A 283 36.82 -30.90 -8.98
CA GLU A 283 36.81 -31.18 -10.43
C GLU A 283 37.29 -32.61 -10.76
N LYS A 284 38.23 -33.20 -10.00
CA LYS A 284 38.59 -34.63 -10.13
C LYS A 284 37.43 -35.56 -9.76
N GLU A 285 36.70 -35.26 -8.68
CA GLU A 285 35.48 -36.01 -8.30
C GLU A 285 34.36 -35.85 -9.36
N ARG A 286 34.19 -34.65 -9.94
CA ARG A 286 33.27 -34.44 -11.08
C ARG A 286 33.70 -35.21 -12.33
N ALA A 287 34.99 -35.21 -12.67
CA ALA A 287 35.51 -35.99 -13.79
C ALA A 287 35.30 -37.50 -13.58
N SER A 288 35.44 -37.98 -12.34
CA SER A 288 35.13 -39.35 -11.95
C SER A 288 33.63 -39.68 -12.08
N LEU A 289 32.72 -38.77 -11.70
CA LEU A 289 31.28 -38.96 -11.90
C LEU A 289 30.90 -39.28 -13.36
N LEU A 290 31.59 -38.69 -14.34
CA LEU A 290 31.38 -39.00 -15.78
C LEU A 290 31.77 -40.43 -16.19
N THR A 291 32.60 -41.12 -15.40
CA THR A 291 32.87 -42.56 -15.57
C THR A 291 31.95 -43.43 -14.72
N GLU A 292 31.69 -43.03 -13.48
CA GLU A 292 30.88 -43.79 -12.52
C GLU A 292 29.43 -43.98 -13.01
N ILE A 293 28.86 -42.96 -13.66
CA ILE A 293 27.51 -42.98 -14.23
C ILE A 293 27.31 -44.00 -15.37
N LYS A 294 28.41 -44.48 -15.97
CA LYS A 294 28.40 -45.49 -17.05
C LYS A 294 28.49 -46.91 -16.51
N ILE A 295 28.70 -47.09 -15.21
CA ILE A 295 28.81 -48.39 -14.54
C ILE A 295 27.43 -48.85 -14.07
N ARG A 296 27.05 -50.07 -14.43
CA ARG A 296 25.77 -50.68 -14.05
C ARG A 296 25.68 -50.90 -12.53
N ASN A 297 24.53 -50.59 -11.94
CA ASN A 297 24.21 -50.73 -10.51
C ASN A 297 25.10 -49.89 -9.55
N ASN A 298 25.58 -48.72 -9.99
CA ASN A 298 26.56 -47.89 -9.26
C ASN A 298 25.95 -46.70 -8.47
N GLU A 299 24.63 -46.69 -8.28
CA GLU A 299 23.85 -45.58 -7.71
C GLU A 299 24.40 -45.03 -6.39
N ARG A 300 24.90 -45.91 -5.51
CA ARG A 300 25.45 -45.52 -4.21
C ARG A 300 26.69 -44.63 -4.37
N THR A 301 27.63 -45.02 -5.22
CA THR A 301 28.87 -44.28 -5.49
C THR A 301 28.58 -42.94 -6.13
N ILE A 302 27.59 -42.91 -7.06
CA ILE A 302 27.11 -41.68 -7.70
C ILE A 302 26.55 -40.73 -6.64
N ARG A 303 25.64 -41.20 -5.77
CA ARG A 303 25.03 -40.40 -4.70
C ARG A 303 26.06 -39.87 -3.70
N GLU A 304 27.03 -40.69 -3.28
CA GLU A 304 28.10 -40.28 -2.36
C GLU A 304 28.99 -39.18 -2.98
N LYS A 305 29.31 -39.28 -4.29
CA LYS A 305 30.06 -38.24 -5.02
C LYS A 305 29.23 -37.00 -5.36
N MET A 306 27.94 -37.14 -5.66
CA MET A 306 27.01 -36.02 -5.90
C MET A 306 26.67 -35.26 -4.61
N ALA A 307 26.80 -35.89 -3.44
CA ALA A 307 26.78 -35.22 -2.14
C ALA A 307 28.08 -34.43 -1.90
N ARG A 308 29.26 -35.05 -2.06
CA ARG A 308 30.58 -34.36 -1.94
C ARG A 308 30.67 -33.11 -2.82
N THR A 309 30.26 -33.24 -4.07
CA THR A 309 30.32 -32.16 -5.07
C THR A 309 29.16 -31.16 -4.99
N PHE A 310 28.20 -31.32 -4.06
CA PHE A 310 26.97 -30.52 -4.01
C PHE A 310 27.23 -29.00 -3.99
N GLN A 311 28.17 -28.55 -3.17
CA GLN A 311 28.49 -27.12 -3.05
C GLN A 311 29.11 -26.57 -4.34
N PHE A 312 30.10 -27.26 -4.91
CA PHE A 312 30.79 -26.88 -6.15
C PHE A 312 29.80 -26.78 -7.32
N ARG A 313 28.96 -27.82 -7.48
CA ARG A 313 27.87 -27.87 -8.45
C ARG A 313 26.87 -26.73 -8.24
N ARG A 314 26.47 -26.45 -6.99
CA ARG A 314 25.54 -25.35 -6.68
C ARG A 314 26.16 -23.98 -6.97
N GLN A 315 27.45 -23.79 -6.71
CA GLN A 315 28.16 -22.56 -7.03
C GLN A 315 28.18 -22.32 -8.54
N GLU A 316 28.54 -23.34 -9.33
CA GLU A 316 28.50 -23.28 -10.79
C GLU A 316 27.11 -22.88 -11.32
N ILE A 317 26.05 -23.54 -10.83
CA ILE A 317 24.66 -23.27 -11.24
C ILE A 317 24.21 -21.86 -10.89
N VAL A 318 24.47 -21.39 -9.66
CA VAL A 318 23.99 -20.08 -9.18
C VAL A 318 24.79 -18.94 -9.79
N ASP A 319 26.11 -19.08 -9.90
CA ASP A 319 27.01 -18.00 -10.32
C ASP A 319 27.01 -17.89 -11.86
N GLN A 320 27.33 -19.00 -12.55
CA GLN A 320 27.54 -19.04 -14.00
C GLN A 320 26.25 -19.18 -14.81
N LYS A 321 25.19 -19.77 -14.22
CA LYS A 321 23.86 -19.97 -14.84
C LYS A 321 23.94 -20.64 -16.22
N PRO A 322 24.54 -21.85 -16.31
CA PRO A 322 24.71 -22.58 -17.57
C PRO A 322 23.37 -22.91 -18.24
N THR A 323 23.41 -23.15 -19.55
CA THR A 323 22.30 -23.76 -20.29
C THR A 323 22.03 -25.18 -19.78
N ILE A 324 20.83 -25.71 -20.07
CA ILE A 324 20.45 -27.08 -19.70
C ILE A 324 21.42 -28.09 -20.33
N ASP A 325 21.82 -27.86 -21.59
CA ASP A 325 22.75 -28.74 -22.32
C ASP A 325 24.12 -28.80 -21.62
N ASN A 326 24.71 -27.63 -21.31
CA ASN A 326 25.98 -27.55 -20.57
C ASN A 326 25.88 -28.19 -19.17
N LEU A 327 24.72 -28.10 -18.52
CA LEU A 327 24.47 -28.72 -17.22
C LEU A 327 24.34 -30.25 -17.34
N MET A 328 23.71 -30.76 -18.40
CA MET A 328 23.65 -32.19 -18.72
C MET A 328 25.03 -32.76 -19.05
N GLU A 329 25.88 -32.04 -19.78
CA GLU A 329 27.24 -32.46 -20.09
C GLU A 329 28.15 -32.48 -18.85
N ARG A 330 28.11 -31.44 -18.02
CA ARG A 330 28.99 -31.30 -16.84
C ARG A 330 28.55 -32.15 -15.65
N TRP A 331 27.24 -32.30 -15.45
CA TRP A 331 26.61 -32.92 -14.28
C TRP A 331 25.45 -33.89 -14.64
N PRO A 332 25.68 -34.92 -15.49
CA PRO A 332 24.61 -35.77 -16.01
C PRO A 332 23.84 -36.56 -14.94
N ALA A 333 24.43 -36.80 -13.76
CA ALA A 333 23.78 -37.48 -12.64
C ALA A 333 22.55 -36.71 -12.10
N LEU A 334 22.48 -35.38 -12.26
CA LEU A 334 21.29 -34.57 -11.92
C LEU A 334 20.01 -35.00 -12.65
N PHE A 335 20.16 -35.71 -13.78
CA PHE A 335 19.07 -36.13 -14.65
C PHE A 335 18.74 -37.62 -14.49
N GLN A 336 19.32 -38.30 -13.50
CA GLN A 336 18.93 -39.65 -13.07
C GLN A 336 17.76 -39.58 -12.09
N MET A 337 16.83 -40.53 -12.20
CA MET A 337 15.52 -40.50 -11.52
C MET A 337 15.68 -40.49 -9.98
N GLU A 338 16.74 -41.13 -9.51
CA GLU A 338 17.12 -41.32 -8.11
C GLU A 338 17.60 -40.01 -7.45
N GLU A 339 18.10 -39.04 -8.23
CA GLU A 339 18.56 -37.74 -7.72
C GLU A 339 17.48 -36.66 -7.79
N VAL A 340 16.56 -36.74 -8.76
CA VAL A 340 15.42 -35.81 -8.91
C VAL A 340 14.54 -35.79 -7.64
N HIS A 341 14.31 -36.95 -7.03
CA HIS A 341 13.58 -37.05 -5.75
C HIS A 341 14.30 -36.35 -4.57
N PHE A 342 15.63 -36.27 -4.60
CA PHE A 342 16.42 -35.63 -3.53
C PHE A 342 16.25 -34.10 -3.54
N LEU A 343 16.12 -33.51 -4.73
CA LEU A 343 15.88 -32.07 -4.90
C LEU A 343 14.48 -31.66 -4.41
N GLN A 344 13.46 -32.50 -4.60
CA GLN A 344 12.11 -32.22 -4.07
C GLN A 344 12.07 -32.29 -2.53
N LEU A 345 12.75 -33.25 -1.90
CA LEU A 345 12.73 -33.41 -0.45
C LEU A 345 13.38 -32.24 0.30
N PHE A 346 14.46 -31.66 -0.22
CA PHE A 346 15.12 -30.50 0.41
C PHE A 346 14.34 -29.18 0.29
N VAL A 347 13.40 -29.06 -0.65
CA VAL A 347 12.49 -27.89 -0.75
C VAL A 347 11.41 -27.92 0.35
N TYR A 348 11.09 -29.09 0.90
CA TYR A 348 10.08 -29.27 1.95
C TYR A 348 10.66 -29.45 3.36
N LEU A 349 11.98 -29.56 3.51
CA LEU A 349 12.66 -29.79 4.80
C LEU A 349 13.75 -28.76 5.08
N SER A 350 13.36 -27.49 5.08
CA SER A 350 14.07 -26.41 5.78
C SER A 350 13.03 -25.44 6.37
N PRO A 351 13.11 -25.11 7.67
CA PRO A 351 12.14 -24.24 8.35
C PRO A 351 12.32 -22.74 8.05
#